data_AF-A0A8S8Z0T1-F1
#
_entry.id   AF-A0A8S8Z0T1-F1
#
_cell.length_a   1.000
_cell.length_b   1.000
_cell.length_c   1.000
_cell.angle_alpha   90.00
_cell.angle_beta   90.00
_cell.angle_gamma   90.00
#
_symmetry.space_group_name_H-M   'P 1'
#
loop_
_entity.id
_entity.type
_entity.pdbx_description
1 polymer ?
#
loop_
_entity_poly.entity_id
_entity_poly.type
_entity_poly.pdbx_seq_one_letter_code
_entity_poly.pdbx_strand_id
1 'polypeptide(L)' 'MARKLRLRRKGSPPADAGAVEAAVDEVVAENMDMIAERGLGAMGPLMGAVMQRLGGSADGKAVSDALRRKIAELDD' A
#
# COMPACT_ATOMS: atom_id res chain seq x y z
N MET A 1 -3.29 -9.92 36.68
CA MET A 1 -3.13 -8.81 35.73
C MET A 1 -1.97 -9.10 34.80
N ALA A 2 -2.25 -9.50 33.55
CA ALA A 2 -1.21 -9.81 32.58
C ALA A 2 -0.54 -8.53 32.07
N ARG A 3 0.74 -8.35 32.41
CA ARG A 3 1.57 -7.25 31.91
C ARG A 3 1.95 -7.58 30.46
N LYS A 4 1.13 -7.14 29.50
CA LYS A 4 1.38 -7.37 28.08
C LYS A 4 2.63 -6.60 27.65
N LEU A 5 3.63 -7.37 27.23
CA LEU A 5 4.94 -6.99 26.75
C LEU A 5 4.88 -5.80 25.77
N ARG A 6 5.53 -4.68 26.07
CA ARG A 6 5.83 -3.63 25.09
C ARG A 6 6.95 -4.14 24.19
N LEU A 7 6.59 -4.71 23.05
CA LEU A 7 7.53 -4.97 21.96
C LEU A 7 7.86 -3.64 21.27
N ARG A 8 9.02 -3.07 21.59
CA ARG A 8 9.76 -2.21 20.68
C ARG A 8 10.47 -3.13 19.69
N ARG A 9 10.02 -3.20 18.44
CA ARG A 9 10.84 -3.69 17.33
C ARG A 9 11.19 -2.50 16.44
N LYS A 10 12.44 -2.04 16.56
CA LYS A 10 13.15 -1.32 15.50
C LYS A 10 13.75 -2.42 14.61
N GLY A 11 13.35 -2.42 13.34
CA GLY A 11 13.65 -3.46 12.35
C GLY A 11 12.40 -4.29 12.07
N SER A 12 11.63 -3.86 11.07
CA SER A 12 10.49 -4.65 10.61
C SER A 12 10.95 -5.67 9.56
N PRO A 13 10.47 -6.93 9.63
CA PRO A 13 10.85 -8.00 8.71
C PRO A 13 10.25 -7.78 7.31
N PRO A 14 10.66 -8.55 6.28
CA PRO A 14 10.05 -8.55 4.94
C PRO A 14 8.53 -8.81 4.90
N ALA A 15 7.90 -9.11 6.05
CA ALA A 15 6.44 -9.19 6.19
C ALA A 15 5.73 -7.87 5.84
N ASP A 16 6.35 -6.70 6.08
CA ASP A 16 5.74 -5.42 5.72
C ASP A 16 5.77 -5.18 4.21
N ALA A 17 6.81 -5.65 3.51
CA ALA A 17 6.89 -5.53 2.05
C ALA A 17 5.80 -6.37 1.36
N GLY A 18 5.61 -7.62 1.80
CA GLY A 18 4.54 -8.47 1.28
C GLY A 18 3.14 -7.95 1.61
N ALA A 19 2.94 -7.34 2.79
CA ALA A 19 1.67 -6.71 3.14
C ALA A 19 1.37 -5.48 2.27
N VAL A 20 2.38 -4.65 1.98
CA VAL A 20 2.25 -3.50 1.07
C VAL A 20 1.90 -3.97 -0.34
N GLU A 21 2.63 -4.94 -0.89
CA GLU A 21 2.35 -5.48 -2.23
C GLU A 21 0.93 -6.05 -2.34
N ALA A 22 0.50 -6.87 -1.38
CA ALA A 22 -0.86 -7.42 -1.36
C ALA A 22 -1.93 -6.33 -1.27
N ALA A 23 -1.74 -5.33 -0.41
CA ALA A 23 -2.69 -4.21 -0.30
C ALA A 23 -2.75 -3.34 -1.56
N VAL A 24 -1.61 -3.15 -2.23
CA VAL A 24 -1.54 -2.46 -3.53
C VAL A 24 -2.28 -3.25 -4.60
N ASP A 25 -2.02 -4.55 -4.71
CA ASP A 25 -2.66 -5.42 -5.70
C ASP A 25 -4.19 -5.44 -5.55
N GLU A 26 -4.69 -5.56 -4.31
CA GLU A 26 -6.12 -5.50 -4.01
C GLU A 26 -6.73 -4.15 -4.40
N VAL A 27 -6.10 -3.03 -4.01
CA VAL A 27 -6.62 -1.69 -4.33
C VAL A 27 -6.61 -1.43 -5.83
N VAL A 28 -5.56 -1.84 -6.54
CA VAL A 28 -5.48 -1.70 -7.99
C VAL A 28 -6.57 -2.50 -8.68
N ALA A 29 -6.74 -3.78 -8.31
CA ALA A 29 -7.76 -4.64 -8.88
C ALA A 29 -9.19 -4.10 -8.68
N GLU A 30 -9.47 -3.49 -7.53
CA GLU A 30 -10.77 -2.88 -7.22
C GLU A 30 -11.01 -1.54 -7.91
N ASN A 31 -9.97 -0.88 -8.42
CA ASN A 31 -10.04 0.49 -8.96
C ASN A 31 -9.56 0.58 -10.41
N MET A 32 -9.62 -0.54 -11.16
CA MET A 32 -9.18 -0.60 -12.56
C MET A 32 -9.82 0.46 -13.44
N ASP A 33 -11.12 0.75 -13.28
CA ASP A 33 -11.80 1.79 -14.06
C ASP A 33 -11.22 3.19 -13.79
N MET A 34 -10.94 3.52 -12.53
CA MET A 34 -10.32 4.80 -12.16
C MET A 34 -8.89 4.91 -12.70
N ILE A 35 -8.15 3.79 -12.70
CA ILE A 35 -6.80 3.73 -13.25
C ILE A 35 -6.86 3.91 -14.77
N ALA A 36 -7.75 3.20 -15.47
CA ALA A 36 -7.91 3.35 -16.91
C ALA A 36 -8.29 4.78 -17.34
N GLU A 37 -9.08 5.48 -16.54
CA GLU A 37 -9.47 6.87 -16.84
C GLU A 37 -8.39 7.92 -16.51
N ARG A 38 -7.56 7.68 -15.47
CA ARG A 38 -6.69 8.72 -14.88
C ARG A 38 -5.20 8.38 -14.89
N GLY A 39 -4.84 7.13 -15.16
CA GLY A 39 -3.49 6.57 -15.02
C GLY A 39 -2.85 6.94 -13.68
N LEU A 40 -1.62 7.44 -13.74
CA LEU A 40 -0.90 8.01 -12.59
C LEU A 40 -1.63 9.15 -11.86
N GLY A 41 -2.63 9.79 -12.47
CA GLY A 41 -3.51 10.76 -11.80
C GLY A 41 -4.38 10.15 -10.69
N ALA A 42 -4.58 8.83 -10.68
CA ALA A 42 -5.29 8.10 -9.61
C ALA A 42 -4.45 7.91 -8.33
N MET A 43 -3.16 8.22 -8.36
CA MET A 43 -2.22 7.96 -7.25
C MET A 43 -2.68 8.47 -5.88
N GLY A 44 -3.22 9.69 -5.82
CA GLY A 44 -3.63 10.31 -4.54
C GLY A 44 -4.74 9.51 -3.82
N PRO A 45 -5.91 9.33 -4.46
CA PRO A 45 -6.99 8.49 -3.92
C PRO A 45 -6.53 7.06 -3.59
N LEU A 46 -5.78 6.42 -4.49
CA LEU A 46 -5.34 5.03 -4.30
C LEU A 46 -4.34 4.88 -3.16
N MET A 47 -3.43 5.84 -2.96
CA MET A 47 -2.52 5.84 -1.81
C MET A 47 -3.30 5.91 -0.49
N GLY A 48 -4.34 6.74 -0.43
CA GLY A 48 -5.23 6.80 0.73
C GLY A 48 -5.96 5.48 1.01
N ALA A 49 -6.41 4.78 -0.03
CA ALA A 49 -7.05 3.47 0.09
C ALA A 49 -6.07 2.38 0.59
N VAL A 50 -4.86 2.31 0.03
CA VAL A 50 -3.82 1.36 0.48
C VAL A 50 -3.42 1.64 1.93
N MET A 51 -3.19 2.91 2.28
CA MET A 51 -2.84 3.30 3.64
C MET A 51 -3.94 2.94 4.65
N GLN A 52 -5.23 3.09 4.29
CA GLN A 52 -6.33 2.63 5.15
C GLN A 52 -6.33 1.12 5.37
N ARG A 53 -6.10 0.32 4.32
CA ARG A 53 -6.01 -1.15 4.44
C ARG A 53 -4.89 -1.60 5.35
N LEU A 54 -3.75 -0.90 5.29
CA LEU A 54 -2.58 -1.17 6.14
C LEU A 54 -2.71 -0.55 7.56
N GLY A 55 -3.86 0.02 7.92
CA GLY A 55 -4.10 0.61 9.24
C GLY A 55 -3.35 1.91 9.49
N GLY A 56 -2.96 2.63 8.43
CA GLY A 56 -2.36 3.97 8.48
C GLY A 56 -0.92 4.05 9.01
N SER A 57 -0.28 2.90 9.25
CA SER A 57 1.05 2.83 9.88
C SER A 57 2.18 2.40 8.95
N ALA A 58 1.87 2.13 7.68
CA ALA A 58 2.85 1.72 6.68
C ALA A 58 3.80 2.86 6.25
N ASP A 59 4.99 2.49 5.75
CA ASP A 59 5.91 3.43 5.13
C ASP A 59 5.30 3.98 3.84
N GLY A 60 4.87 5.25 3.86
CA GLY A 60 4.25 5.91 2.72
C GLY A 60 5.13 5.95 1.48
N LYS A 61 6.47 5.91 1.63
CA LYS A 61 7.39 5.81 0.49
C LYS A 61 7.29 4.43 -0.16
N ALA A 62 7.33 3.36 0.64
CA ALA A 62 7.21 1.99 0.13
C ALA A 62 5.87 1.78 -0.58
N VAL A 63 4.78 2.29 0.00
CA VAL A 63 3.44 2.27 -0.61
C VAL A 63 3.41 3.03 -1.92
N SER A 64 3.91 4.27 -1.95
CA SER A 64 3.94 5.10 -3.15
C SER A 64 4.77 4.45 -4.27
N ASP A 65 5.93 3.88 -3.94
CA ASP A 65 6.83 3.25 -4.92
C ASP A 65 6.19 2.00 -5.51
N ALA A 66 5.57 1.14 -4.69
CA ALA A 66 4.89 -0.06 -5.15
C ALA A 66 3.66 0.28 -6.03
N LEU A 67 2.81 1.19 -5.57
CA LEU A 67 1.60 1.60 -6.28
C LEU A 67 1.92 2.27 -7.63
N ARG A 68 2.91 3.16 -7.67
CA ARG A 68 3.35 3.81 -8.92
C ARG A 68 3.83 2.79 -9.95
N ARG A 69 4.63 1.79 -9.54
CA ARG A 69 5.11 0.74 -10.45
C ARG A 69 3.94 -0.04 -11.03
N LYS A 70 3.01 -0.48 -10.18
CA LYS A 70 1.86 -1.27 -10.62
C LYS A 70 0.97 -0.53 -11.61
N ILE A 71 0.69 0.76 -11.37
CA ILE A 71 -0.09 1.58 -12.30
C ILE A 71 0.67 1.79 -13.61
N ALA A 72 1.97 2.07 -13.55
CA ALA A 72 2.78 2.25 -14.76
C ALA A 72 2.81 0.98 -15.63
N GLU A 73 2.85 -0.22 -15.03
CA GLU A 73 2.77 -1.50 -15.74
C GLU A 73 1.40 -1.77 -16.40
N LEU A 74 0.34 -1.05 -16.00
CA LEU A 74 -1.00 -1.16 -16.57
C LEU A 74 -1.30 -0.11 -17.65
N ASP A 75 -0.57 1.01 -17.61
CA ASP A 75 -0.69 2.13 -18.56
C ASP A 75 0.17 1.94 -19.83
N ASP A 76 1.06 0.94 -19.87
CA ASP A 76 1.87 0.51 -21.05
C ASP A 76 1.15 -0.55 -21.90
#